data_AF-A0A972HMD0-F1
#
_entry.id   AF-A0A972HMD0-F1
#
_cell.length_a   1.000
_cell.length_b   1.000
_cell.length_c   1.000
_cell.angle_alpha   90.00
_cell.angle_beta   90.00
_cell.angle_gamma   90.00
#
_symmetry.space_group_name_H-M   'P 1'
#
loop_
_entity.id
_entity.type
_entity.pdbx_description
1 polymer ?
#
loop_
_entity_poly.entity_id
_entity_poly.type
_entity_poly.pdbx_seq_one_letter_code
_entity_poly.pdbx_strand_id
1 'polypeptide(L)'
;MTGLRKNLAVHSPAALDDAVDDAFGWLTFFPKRDRKLFVDELTRTLVGAAAVENYSPVAQLLREWKATAELHADPKLARRLRKPIEAVGNRIAAPADPT
;
A
#
# COMPACT_ATOMS: atom_id res chain seq x y z
N MET A 1 0.25 33.49 7.98
CA MET A 1 -0.79 32.74 8.74
C MET A 1 -0.98 31.36 8.08
N THR A 2 0.09 30.57 8.01
CA THR A 2 0.21 29.38 7.13
C THR A 2 0.73 28.18 7.91
N GLY A 3 0.19 27.96 9.11
CA GLY A 3 0.63 26.89 10.02
C GLY A 3 -0.44 25.85 10.36
N LEU A 4 -1.71 26.10 10.05
CA LEU A 4 -2.82 25.30 10.58
C LEU A 4 -3.22 24.10 9.70
N ARG A 5 -2.75 24.03 8.45
CA ARG A 5 -3.15 22.96 7.52
C ARG A 5 -2.33 21.68 7.61
N LYS A 6 -1.09 21.73 8.13
CA LYS A 6 -0.23 20.54 8.23
C LYS A 6 -0.58 19.66 9.44
N ASN A 7 -1.26 20.21 10.44
CA ASN A 7 -1.58 19.48 11.68
C ASN A 7 -2.94 18.77 11.65
N LEU A 8 -3.90 19.23 10.85
CA LEU A 8 -5.24 18.63 10.85
C LEU A 8 -5.26 17.25 10.18
N ALA A 9 -4.49 17.06 9.10
CA ALA A 9 -4.34 15.75 8.44
C ALA A 9 -3.64 14.71 9.34
N VAL A 10 -2.85 15.17 10.32
CA VAL A 10 -2.19 14.33 11.32
C VAL A 10 -3.12 14.02 12.51
N HIS A 11 -4.14 14.85 12.76
CA HIS A 11 -4.99 14.77 13.96
C HIS A 11 -6.47 14.44 13.70
N SER A 12 -6.92 14.29 12.46
CA SER A 12 -8.29 13.89 12.15
C SER A 12 -8.34 12.83 11.05
N PRO A 13 -8.50 11.54 11.41
CA PRO A 13 -8.64 10.44 10.46
C PRO A 13 -9.79 10.64 9.47
N ALA A 14 -10.91 11.21 9.92
CA ALA A 14 -12.09 11.44 9.11
C ALA A 14 -11.87 12.50 8.00
N ALA A 15 -11.05 13.53 8.25
CA ALA A 15 -10.72 14.53 7.24
C ALA A 15 -9.76 13.98 6.17
N LEU A 16 -9.01 12.91 6.50
CA LEU A 16 -8.15 12.23 5.54
C LEU A 16 -8.97 11.33 4.62
N ASP A 17 -10.00 10.63 5.13
CA ASP A 17 -10.88 9.76 4.32
C ASP A 17 -11.50 10.50 3.11
N ASP A 18 -12.11 11.67 3.34
CA ASP A 18 -12.74 12.45 2.27
C ASP A 18 -11.70 13.02 1.28
N ALA A 19 -10.56 13.52 1.78
CA ALA A 19 -9.49 14.09 0.95
C ALA A 19 -8.78 13.03 0.09
N VAL A 20 -8.71 11.80 0.59
CA VAL A 20 -8.09 10.65 -0.07
C VAL A 20 -8.89 10.22 -1.29
N ASP A 21 -10.23 10.32 -1.26
CA ASP A 21 -11.08 10.01 -2.41
C ASP A 21 -10.87 10.96 -3.58
N ASP A 22 -10.78 12.25 -3.29
CA ASP A 22 -10.50 13.26 -4.30
C ASP A 22 -9.08 13.14 -4.87
N ALA A 23 -8.12 12.72 -4.03
CA ALA A 23 -6.72 12.59 -4.43
C ALA A 23 -6.43 11.31 -5.24
N PHE A 24 -7.17 10.22 -5.02
CA PHE A 24 -6.84 8.91 -5.54
C PHE A 24 -8.06 8.19 -6.16
N GLY A 25 -8.38 8.53 -7.41
CA GLY A 25 -9.53 7.94 -8.12
C GLY A 25 -9.53 6.40 -8.24
N TRP A 26 -8.38 5.73 -8.08
CA TRP A 26 -8.29 4.27 -8.07
C TRP A 26 -8.88 3.62 -6.80
N LEU A 27 -9.15 4.38 -5.74
CA LEU A 27 -9.80 3.87 -4.53
C LEU A 27 -11.26 3.48 -4.71
N THR A 28 -11.88 3.85 -5.85
CA THR A 28 -13.24 3.40 -6.20
C THR A 28 -13.33 1.88 -6.37
N PHE A 29 -12.21 1.20 -6.63
CA PHE A 29 -12.16 -0.25 -6.86
C PHE A 29 -12.04 -1.06 -5.56
N PHE A 30 -11.78 -0.41 -4.43
CA PHE A 30 -11.57 -1.12 -3.17
C PHE A 30 -12.86 -1.58 -2.50
N PRO A 31 -12.86 -2.81 -1.96
CA PRO A 31 -13.76 -3.18 -0.88
C PRO A 31 -13.56 -2.24 0.31
N LYS A 32 -14.64 -1.96 1.06
CA LYS A 32 -14.61 -1.06 2.23
C LYS A 32 -13.51 -1.39 3.24
N ARG A 33 -13.24 -2.68 3.45
CA ARG A 33 -12.19 -3.15 4.36
C ARG A 33 -10.80 -2.72 3.89
N ASP A 34 -10.50 -2.92 2.62
CA ASP A 34 -9.17 -2.67 2.05
C ASP A 34 -8.90 -1.17 1.96
N ARG A 35 -9.94 -0.36 1.71
CA ARG A 35 -9.88 1.10 1.83
C ARG A 35 -9.49 1.56 3.23
N LYS A 36 -10.13 1.01 4.28
CA LYS A 36 -9.79 1.37 5.66
C LYS A 36 -8.33 1.01 5.99
N LEU A 37 -7.89 -0.16 5.55
CA LEU A 37 -6.49 -0.59 5.73
C LEU A 37 -5.50 0.35 5.04
N PHE A 38 -5.81 0.79 3.81
CA PHE A 38 -5.00 1.76 3.09
C PHE A 38 -4.84 3.07 3.86
N VAL A 39 -5.93 3.65 4.37
CA VAL A 39 -5.88 4.93 5.11
C VAL A 39 -5.09 4.79 6.41
N ASP A 40 -5.31 3.71 7.16
CA ASP A 40 -4.57 3.42 8.40
C ASP A 40 -3.06 3.30 8.13
N GLU A 41 -2.66 2.58 7.08
CA GLU A 41 -1.26 2.41 6.71
C GLU A 41 -0.63 3.68 6.14
N LEU A 42 -1.36 4.43 5.31
CA LEU A 42 -0.89 5.71 4.77
C LEU A 42 -0.61 6.69 5.91
N THR A 43 -1.51 6.78 6.88
CA THR A 43 -1.36 7.65 8.06
C THR A 43 -0.12 7.29 8.87
N ARG A 44 0.04 6.01 9.23
CA ARG A 44 1.21 5.54 9.98
C ARG A 44 2.52 5.80 9.24
N THR A 45 2.54 5.53 7.94
CA THR A 45 3.74 5.71 7.10
C THR A 45 4.10 7.19 6.94
N LEU A 46 3.11 8.08 6.78
CA LEU A 46 3.33 9.53 6.74
C LEU A 46 3.94 10.06 8.04
N VAL A 47 3.41 9.63 9.19
CA VAL A 47 3.94 10.02 10.51
C VAL A 47 5.38 9.51 10.70
N GLY A 48 5.63 8.24 10.38
CA GLY A 48 6.97 7.65 10.47
C GLY A 48 7.98 8.32 9.52
N ALA A 49 7.59 8.56 8.27
CA ALA A 49 8.39 9.24 7.27
C ALA A 49 8.75 10.67 7.68
N ALA A 50 7.80 11.40 8.26
CA ALA A 50 8.02 12.76 8.75
C ALA A 50 9.04 12.80 9.90
N ALA A 51 9.00 11.83 10.81
CA ALA A 51 9.92 11.75 11.95
C ALA A 51 11.39 11.56 11.56
N VAL A 52 11.65 11.00 10.37
CA VAL A 52 13.00 10.75 9.84
C VAL A 52 13.30 11.56 8.57
N GLU A 53 12.43 12.51 8.23
CA GLU A 53 12.51 13.36 7.03
C GLU A 53 12.72 12.57 5.71
N ASN A 54 12.19 11.34 5.63
CA ASN A 54 12.32 10.47 4.47
C ASN A 54 10.97 9.92 4.02
N TYR A 55 10.47 10.43 2.90
CA TYR A 55 9.17 10.07 2.33
C TYR A 55 9.22 8.97 1.26
N SER A 56 10.40 8.37 1.00
CA SER A 56 10.53 7.22 0.09
C SER A 56 9.55 6.07 0.42
N PRO A 57 9.32 5.71 1.70
CA PRO A 57 8.35 4.67 2.06
C PRO A 57 6.90 5.01 1.65
N VAL A 58 6.50 6.28 1.70
CA VAL A 58 5.16 6.72 1.29
C VAL A 58 4.96 6.50 -0.20
N ALA A 59 5.96 6.85 -1.02
CA ALA A 59 5.90 6.64 -2.46
C ALA A 59 5.82 5.15 -2.83
N GLN A 60 6.53 4.29 -2.09
CA GLN A 60 6.42 2.84 -2.27
C GLN A 60 5.03 2.33 -1.90
N LEU A 61 4.51 2.75 -0.73
CA LEU A 61 3.18 2.36 -0.26
C LEU A 61 2.08 2.72 -1.27
N LEU A 62 2.12 3.93 -1.84
CA LEU A 62 1.14 4.35 -2.85
C LEU A 62 1.21 3.49 -4.12
N ARG A 63 2.40 3.05 -4.55
CA ARG A 63 2.54 2.14 -5.71
C ARG A 63 1.94 0.78 -5.43
N GLU A 64 2.21 0.21 -4.26
CA GLU A 64 1.70 -1.09 -3.84
C GLU A 64 0.18 -1.10 -3.76
N TRP A 65 -0.42 -0.10 -3.11
CA TRP A 65 -1.87 0.00 -3.02
C TRP A 65 -2.55 0.29 -4.37
N LYS A 66 -1.92 1.07 -5.25
CA LYS A 66 -2.42 1.22 -6.62
C LYS A 66 -2.42 -0.12 -7.36
N ALA A 67 -1.37 -0.93 -7.24
CA ALA A 67 -1.34 -2.27 -7.83
C ALA A 67 -2.44 -3.16 -7.25
N THR A 68 -2.70 -3.10 -5.94
CA THR A 68 -3.85 -3.79 -5.33
C THR A 68 -5.17 -3.33 -5.95
N ALA A 69 -5.34 -2.03 -6.24
CA ALA A 69 -6.56 -1.52 -6.85
C ALA A 69 -6.77 -2.05 -8.27
N GLU A 70 -5.68 -2.19 -9.04
CA GLU A 70 -5.70 -2.81 -10.36
C GLU A 70 -6.16 -4.28 -10.29
N LEU A 71 -5.82 -5.03 -9.23
CA LEU A 71 -6.31 -6.40 -9.03
C LEU A 71 -7.81 -6.46 -8.74
N HIS A 72 -8.34 -5.48 -7.99
CA HIS A 72 -9.78 -5.39 -7.77
C HIS A 72 -10.53 -4.94 -9.03
N ALA A 73 -9.92 -4.06 -9.83
CA ALA A 73 -10.50 -3.58 -11.09
C ALA A 73 -10.52 -4.65 -12.20
N ASP A 74 -9.51 -5.54 -12.24
CA ASP A 74 -9.40 -6.61 -13.24
C ASP A 74 -9.34 -8.02 -12.58
N PRO A 75 -10.49 -8.70 -12.45
CA PRO A 75 -10.55 -10.08 -11.96
C PRO A 75 -9.76 -11.09 -12.82
N LYS A 76 -9.55 -10.81 -14.12
CA LYS A 76 -8.75 -11.68 -14.99
C LYS A 76 -7.27 -11.54 -14.64
N LEU A 77 -6.79 -10.32 -14.38
CA LEU A 77 -5.43 -10.07 -13.87
C LEU A 77 -5.22 -10.79 -12.53
N ALA A 78 -6.15 -10.63 -11.58
CA ALA A 78 -6.09 -11.32 -10.29
C ALA A 78 -6.00 -12.84 -10.46
N ARG A 79 -6.81 -13.43 -11.35
CA ARG A 79 -6.75 -14.86 -11.65
C ARG A 79 -5.42 -15.28 -12.28
N ARG A 80 -4.84 -14.45 -13.14
CA ARG A 80 -3.53 -14.74 -13.77
C ARG A 80 -2.41 -14.74 -12.73
N LEU A 81 -2.37 -13.76 -11.82
CA LEU A 81 -1.32 -13.66 -10.80
C LEU A 81 -1.43 -14.73 -9.71
N ARG A 82 -2.62 -15.29 -9.48
CA ARG A 82 -2.82 -16.42 -8.56
C ARG A 82 -2.37 -17.77 -9.11
N LYS A 83 -2.00 -17.85 -10.39
CA LYS A 83 -1.50 -19.11 -10.95
C LYS A 83 -0.11 -19.42 -10.37
N PRO A 84 0.20 -20.71 -10.16
CA PRO A 84 1.56 -21.11 -9.82
C PRO A 84 2.55 -20.58 -10.86
N ILE A 85 3.69 -20.07 -10.39
CA ILE A 85 4.82 -19.79 -11.27
C ILE A 85 5.42 -21.14 -11.65
N GLU A 86 5.71 -21.31 -12.94
CA GLU A 86 6.40 -22.52 -13.40
C GLU A 86 7.76 -22.62 -12.69
N ALA A 87 8.08 -23.82 -12.20
CA ALA A 87 9.37 -24.03 -11.55
C ALA A 87 10.48 -23.78 -12.57
N VAL A 88 11.30 -22.77 -12.31
CA VAL A 88 12.51 -22.47 -13.09
C VAL A 88 13.73 -22.84 -12.27
N GLY A 89 14.61 -23.65 -12.85
CA GLY A 89 15.87 -24.06 -12.23
C GLY A 89 15.86 -25.46 -11.65
N ASN A 90 17.04 -25.89 -11.19
CA ASN A 90 17.25 -27.20 -10.59
C ASN A 90 16.94 -27.17 -9.09
N ARG A 91 16.43 -28.27 -8.54
CA ARG A 91 16.25 -28.43 -7.09
C ARG A 91 17.61 -28.28 -6.40
N ILE A 92 17.71 -27.34 -5.46
CA ILE A 92 18.91 -27.19 -4.63
C ILE A 92 18.85 -28.22 -3.51
N ALA A 93 19.91 -29.04 -3.39
CA ALA A 93 20.06 -29.98 -2.29
C ALA A 93 20.23 -29.22 -0.96
N ALA A 94 19.64 -29.73 0.11
CA ALA A 94 19.86 -29.17 1.44
C ALA A 94 21.36 -29.21 1.78
N PRO A 95 21.90 -28.22 2.51
CA PRO A 95 23.28 -28.27 3.00
C PRO A 95 23.51 -29.56 3.78
N ALA A 96 24.64 -30.22 3.56
CA ALA A 96 25.05 -31.35 4.41
C ALA A 96 25.30 -30.83 5.83
N ASP A 97 24.85 -31.58 6.84
CA ASP A 97 25.16 -31.26 8.23
C ASP A 97 26.68 -31.23 8.43
N PRO A 98 27.24 -30.22 9.11
CA PRO A 98 28.64 -30.22 9.46
C PRO A 98 28.88 -31.32 10.50
N THR A 99 29.59 -32.39 10.10
CA THR A 99 30.19 -33.41 10.98
C THR A 99 31.20 -32.80 11.95
#